data_AF-A0A2Z7B205-F1
#
_entry.id   AF-A0A2Z7B205-F1
#
_cell.length_a   1.000
_cell.length_b   1.000
_cell.length_c   1.000
_cell.angle_alpha   90.00
_cell.angle_beta   90.00
_cell.angle_gamma   90.00
#
_symmetry.space_group_name_H-M   'P 1'
#
loop_
_entity.id
_entity.type
_entity.pdbx_description
1 polymer ?
#
loop_
_entity_poly.entity_id
_entity_poly.type
_entity_poly.pdbx_seq_one_letter_code
_entity_poly.pdbx_strand_id
1 'polypeptide(L)' 'MQILKVNTAIAIADGAPQWIEKPRQEWSSEDRKKANLDNVPKDILYKTLDNNMFSKIQTCTTAIKIWEKLIQICEG' A
#
# COMPACT_ATOMS: atom_id res chain seq x y z
N MET A 1 -2.32 -1.28 -1.12
CA MET A 1 -1.13 -2.06 -0.74
C MET A 1 -0.41 -2.69 -1.94
N GLN A 2 0.93 -2.64 -1.95
CA GLN A 2 1.77 -3.43 -2.86
C GLN A 2 2.29 -4.67 -2.13
N ILE A 3 2.28 -5.82 -2.81
CA ILE A 3 2.87 -7.07 -2.32
C ILE A 3 4.04 -7.36 -3.22
N LEU A 4 5.21 -7.63 -2.64
CA LEU A 4 6.46 -7.80 -3.38
C LEU A 4 6.87 -9.28 -3.41
N LYS A 5 7.62 -9.66 -4.44
CA LYS A 5 8.33 -10.93 -4.54
C LYS A 5 9.76 -10.69 -5.01
N VAL A 6 10.65 -11.63 -4.71
CA VAL A 6 12.02 -11.61 -5.25
C VAL A 6 11.95 -11.88 -6.76
N ASN A 7 12.69 -11.11 -7.54
CA ASN A 7 12.86 -11.37 -8.97
C ASN A 7 13.84 -12.52 -9.18
N THR A 8 13.33 -13.70 -9.56
CA THR A 8 14.14 -14.89 -9.81
C THR A 8 14.66 -15.00 -11.25
N ALA A 9 14.22 -14.10 -12.15
CA ALA A 9 14.63 -14.10 -13.55
C ALA A 9 16.02 -13.49 -13.76
N ILE A 10 16.55 -12.78 -12.76
CA ILE A 10 17.89 -12.18 -12.81
C ILE A 10 18.85 -13.06 -12.01
N ALA A 11 19.92 -13.52 -12.67
CA ALA A 11 21.05 -14.14 -11.97
C ALA A 11 21.68 -13.08 -11.06
N ILE A 12 21.60 -13.28 -9.74
CA ILE A 12 22.13 -12.33 -8.76
C ILE A 12 23.66 -12.38 -8.83
N ALA A 13 24.26 -11.50 -9.63
CA ALA A 13 25.68 -11.51 -9.89
C ALA A 13 26.53 -10.87 -8.78
N ASP A 14 25.98 -9.97 -7.94
CA ASP A 14 26.82 -9.22 -6.98
C ASP A 14 26.10 -8.48 -5.83
N GLY A 15 24.82 -8.68 -5.53
CA GLY A 15 24.18 -7.85 -4.50
C GLY A 15 22.68 -8.08 -4.29
N ALA A 16 22.16 -7.45 -3.24
CA ALA A 16 20.84 -7.65 -2.64
C ALA A 16 19.68 -8.02 -3.61
N PRO A 17 18.73 -8.86 -3.14
CA PRO A 17 17.61 -9.31 -3.96
C PRO A 17 16.82 -8.13 -4.53
N GLN A 18 16.56 -8.17 -5.84
CA GLN A 18 15.65 -7.25 -6.49
C GLN A 18 14.21 -7.64 -6.15
N TRP A 19 13.43 -6.69 -5.66
CA TRP A 19 12.02 -6.87 -5.35
C TRP A 19 11.16 -6.31 -6.49
N ILE A 20 10.19 -7.10 -6.95
CA ILE A 20 9.20 -6.71 -7.95
C ILE A 20 7.80 -6.90 -7.40
N GLU A 21 6.82 -6.20 -7.97
CA GLU A 21 5.42 -6.41 -7.59
C GLU A 21 5.01 -7.85 -7.90
N LYS A 22 4.39 -8.49 -6.91
CA LYS A 22 3.80 -9.82 -7.03
C LYS A 22 2.47 -9.69 -7.79
N PRO A 23 2.31 -10.35 -8.96
CA PRO A 23 1.05 -10.36 -9.70
C PRO A 23 -0.10 -10.88 -8.83
N ARG A 24 -1.30 -10.32 -8.98
CA ARG A 24 -2.49 -10.71 -8.18
C ARG A 24 -2.83 -12.20 -8.31
N GLN A 25 -2.54 -12.80 -9.45
CA GLN A 25 -2.75 -14.22 -9.74
C GLN A 25 -1.88 -15.12 -8.83
N GLU A 26 -0.74 -14.62 -8.37
CA GLU A 26 0.21 -15.35 -7.51
C GLU A 26 -0.02 -15.10 -6.01
N TRP A 27 -1.03 -14.30 -5.64
CA TRP A 27 -1.27 -13.96 -4.24
C TRP A 27 -1.75 -15.18 -3.45
N SER A 28 -1.06 -15.46 -2.35
CA SER A 28 -1.49 -16.43 -1.34
C SER A 28 -2.76 -15.97 -0.62
N SER A 29 -3.35 -16.85 0.20
CA SER A 29 -4.45 -16.49 1.09
C SER A 29 -4.05 -15.39 2.07
N GLU A 30 -2.81 -15.39 2.54
CA GLU A 30 -2.25 -14.39 3.46
C GLU A 30 -2.06 -13.04 2.77
N ASP A 31 -1.55 -13.05 1.54
CA ASP A 31 -1.43 -11.85 0.69
C ASP A 31 -2.79 -11.17 0.50
N ARG A 32 -3.82 -11.96 0.16
CA ARG A 32 -5.19 -11.48 -0.01
C ARG A 32 -5.76 -10.94 1.30
N LYS A 33 -5.55 -11.66 2.41
CA LYS A 33 -5.99 -11.21 3.74
C LYS A 33 -5.36 -9.87 4.09
N LYS A 34 -4.05 -9.72 3.89
CA LYS A 34 -3.33 -8.48 4.14
C LYS A 34 -3.84 -7.34 3.25
N ALA A 35 -4.10 -7.61 1.97
CA ALA A 35 -4.66 -6.61 1.06
C ALA A 35 -6.06 -6.17 1.46
N ASN A 36 -6.90 -7.11 1.92
CA ASN A 36 -8.23 -6.79 2.43
C ASN A 36 -8.15 -5.91 3.69
N LEU A 37 -7.24 -6.23 4.61
CA LEU A 37 -6.99 -5.44 5.82
C LEU A 37 -6.47 -4.03 5.52
N ASP A 38 -5.81 -3.79 4.39
CA ASP A 38 -5.42 -2.45 3.94
C ASP A 38 -6.58 -1.74 3.21
N ASN A 39 -7.30 -2.45 2.34
CA ASN A 39 -8.33 -1.85 1.49
C ASN A 39 -9.58 -1.40 2.27
N VAL A 40 -10.02 -2.18 3.26
CA VAL A 40 -11.23 -1.84 4.05
C VAL A 40 -11.05 -0.51 4.81
N PRO A 41 -9.98 -0.30 5.59
CA PRO A 41 -9.72 1.00 6.21
C PRO A 41 -9.50 2.12 5.19
N LYS A 42 -8.82 1.86 4.06
CA LYS A 42 -8.66 2.87 3.00
C LYS A 42 -10.01 3.37 2.49
N ASP A 43 -10.93 2.47 2.21
CA ASP A 43 -12.26 2.79 1.70
C ASP A 43 -13.07 3.60 2.73
N ILE A 44 -13.03 3.19 4.01
CA ILE A 44 -13.66 3.94 5.10
C ILE A 44 -13.07 5.35 5.19
N LEU A 45 -11.75 5.47 5.26
CA LEU A 45 -11.06 6.77 5.36
C LEU A 45 -11.43 7.67 4.19
N TYR A 46 -11.35 7.20 2.94
CA TYR A 46 -11.70 8.00 1.77
C TYR A 46 -13.16 8.45 1.76
N LYS A 47 -14.11 7.61 2.21
CA LYS A 47 -15.54 7.95 2.28
C LYS A 47 -15.87 8.97 3.36
N THR A 48 -15.07 9.05 4.42
CA THR A 48 -15.30 9.99 5.53
C THR A 48 -14.73 11.38 5.29
N LEU A 49 -13.88 11.56 4.29
CA LEU A 49 -13.15 12.81 4.06
C LEU A 49 -13.86 13.69 3.04
N ASP A 50 -13.79 15.01 3.25
CA ASP A 50 -14.19 15.98 2.25
C ASP A 50 -13.17 16.08 1.10
N ASN A 51 -13.57 16.69 -0.01
CA ASN A 51 -12.76 16.77 -1.22
C ASN A 51 -11.42 17.50 -1.02
N ASN A 52 -11.36 18.53 -0.16
CA ASN A 52 -10.12 19.26 0.10
C ASN A 52 -9.14 18.35 0.84
N MET A 53 -9.60 17.66 1.89
CA MET A 53 -8.74 16.77 2.66
C MET A 53 -8.32 15.54 1.85
N PHE A 54 -9.23 14.97 1.06
CA PHE A 54 -8.94 13.88 0.13
C PHE A 54 -7.82 14.24 -0.85
N SER A 55 -7.87 15.45 -1.43
CA SER A 55 -6.88 15.89 -2.43
C SER A 55 -5.43 15.88 -1.89
N LYS A 56 -5.26 16.04 -0.57
CA LYS A 56 -3.96 16.05 0.12
C LYS A 56 -3.40 14.66 0.42
N ILE A 57 -4.25 13.63 0.41
CA ILE A 57 -3.89 12.25 0.78
C ILE A 57 -4.04 11.24 -0.37
N GLN A 58 -4.56 11.67 -1.53
CA GLN A 58 -4.86 10.79 -2.67
C GLN A 58 -3.64 10.02 -3.21
N THR A 59 -2.42 10.51 -2.96
CA THR A 59 -1.17 9.85 -3.36
C THR A 59 -0.72 8.74 -2.39
N CYS A 60 -1.36 8.62 -1.23
CA CYS A 60 -1.03 7.60 -0.23
C CYS A 60 -1.54 6.21 -0.65
N THR A 61 -0.62 5.25 -0.78
CA THR A 61 -0.92 3.93 -1.35
C THR A 61 -1.39 2.89 -0.32
N THR A 62 -1.21 3.16 0.98
CA THR A 62 -1.60 2.28 2.11
C THR A 62 -2.45 3.02 3.14
N ALA A 63 -3.27 2.29 3.90
CA ALA A 63 -4.11 2.86 4.95
C ALA A 63 -3.28 3.60 6.01
N ILE A 64 -2.13 3.04 6.41
CA ILE A 64 -1.26 3.65 7.41
C ILE A 64 -0.70 5.00 6.94
N LYS A 65 -0.25 5.10 5.68
CA LYS A 65 0.24 6.37 5.13
C LYS A 65 -0.86 7.43 5.03
N ILE A 66 -2.10 7.01 4.76
CA ILE A 66 -3.25 7.92 4.80
C ILE A 66 -3.44 8.42 6.22
N TRP A 67 -3.50 7.51 7.20
CA TRP A 67 -3.70 7.84 8.60
C TRP A 67 -2.61 8.78 9.15
N GLU A 68 -1.34 8.46 8.92
CA GLU A 68 -0.20 9.31 9.31
C GLU A 68 -0.29 10.71 8.69
N LYS A 69 -0.66 10.79 7.40
CA LYS A 69 -0.83 12.08 6.71
C LYS A 69 -2.00 12.88 7.26
N LEU A 70 -3.10 12.22 7.64
CA LEU A 70 -4.24 12.87 8.28
C LEU A 70 -3.86 13.44 9.65
N ILE A 71 -3.12 12.68 10.47
CA ILE A 71 -2.58 13.18 11.75
C ILE A 71 -1.78 14.46 11.53
N GLN A 72 -0.83 14.46 10.58
CA GLN A 72 -0.02 15.64 10.26
C GLN A 72 -0.88 16.85 9.84
N ILE A 73 -1.95 16.64 9.07
CA ILE A 73 -2.84 17.73 8.62
C ILE A 73 -3.65 18.30 9.77
N CYS A 74 -4.08 17.46 10.72
CA CYS A 74 -4.92 17.86 11.85
C CYS A 74 -4.11 18.48 13.00
N GLU A 75 -2.86 18.05 13.20
CA GLU A 75 -2.02 18.50 14.31
C GLU A 75 -1.14 19.72 13.98
N GLY A 76 -0.85 19.99 12.70
CA GLY A 76 -0.15 21.20 12.25
C GLY A 76 1.35 21.18 12.51
#